data_AF-A0A9W9T7V4-F1
#
_entry.id   AF-A0A9W9T7V4-F1
#
_cell.length_a   1.000
_cell.length_b   1.000
_cell.length_c   1.000
_cell.angle_alpha   90.00
_cell.angle_beta   90.00
_cell.angle_gamma   90.00
#
_symmetry.space_group_name_H-M   'P 1'
#
loop_
_entity.id
_entity.type
_entity.pdbx_description
1 polymer ?
#
loop_
_entity_poly.entity_id
_entity_poly.type
_entity_poly.pdbx_seq_one_letter_code
_entity_poly.pdbx_strand_id
1 'polypeptide(L)'
;MLPKTESDSLEGDAATHGLRENVRYITGMDAAGNSVILASPSLRFHDRGGYAITAIYNLEKIPANIENNSDITYYMASQEPTPANQYSPTSFQLVIPGGANFVQGDFGPSACSAWHRTLSVDFVTVVQGELVLEVGDDCANASQVSLQTGVS
;
A
#
# COMPACT_ATOMS: atom_id res chain seq x y z
N MET A 1 -30.72 4.16 8.83
CA MET A 1 -30.16 5.48 8.48
C MET A 1 -28.71 5.24 8.10
N LEU A 2 -28.42 5.15 6.81
CA LEU A 2 -27.05 4.93 6.32
C LEU A 2 -26.32 6.29 6.34
N PRO A 3 -25.08 6.40 6.85
CA PRO A 3 -24.34 7.64 6.71
C PRO A 3 -23.91 7.84 5.26
N LYS A 4 -23.91 9.10 4.84
CA LYS A 4 -23.54 9.59 3.53
C LYS A 4 -22.04 9.37 3.24
N THR A 5 -21.77 9.09 1.98
CA THR A 5 -20.50 9.23 1.26
C THR A 5 -19.99 10.68 1.30
N GLU A 6 -18.78 10.90 1.79
CA GLU A 6 -17.91 12.01 1.39
C GLU A 6 -16.54 11.43 1.03
N SER A 7 -16.16 11.60 -0.23
CA SER A 7 -14.80 11.38 -0.72
C SER A 7 -13.98 12.63 -0.38
N ASP A 8 -13.70 12.84 0.90
CA ASP A 8 -12.66 13.77 1.30
C ASP A 8 -11.34 13.02 1.21
N SER A 9 -10.43 13.51 0.37
CA SER A 9 -9.01 13.22 0.55
C SER A 9 -8.66 13.63 1.97
N LEU A 10 -8.48 12.66 2.86
CA LEU A 10 -8.01 12.92 4.21
C LEU A 10 -6.63 13.58 4.10
N GLU A 11 -6.56 14.89 4.34
CA GLU A 11 -5.31 15.61 4.54
C GLU A 11 -4.97 15.56 6.05
N GLY A 12 -3.73 15.15 6.36
CA GLY A 12 -3.19 15.17 7.73
C GLY A 12 -3.52 13.94 8.59
N ASP A 13 -3.24 14.11 9.90
CA ASP A 13 -3.10 13.14 11.01
C ASP A 13 -4.09 11.95 11.06
N ALA A 14 -5.27 12.09 10.44
CA ALA A 14 -6.28 11.04 10.34
C ALA A 14 -5.91 9.93 9.34
N ALA A 15 -5.24 10.27 8.23
CA ALA A 15 -4.82 9.29 7.22
C ALA A 15 -3.60 8.46 7.66
N THR A 16 -2.77 9.03 8.52
CA THR A 16 -1.54 8.40 9.04
C THR A 16 -1.73 7.82 10.43
N HIS A 17 -2.89 8.03 11.07
CA HIS A 17 -3.16 7.63 12.45
C HIS A 17 -2.09 8.09 13.45
N GLY A 18 -1.64 9.35 13.31
CA GLY A 18 -0.58 9.92 14.17
C GLY A 18 0.84 9.56 13.73
N LEU A 19 1.02 8.83 12.63
CA LEU A 19 2.32 8.53 12.04
C LEU A 19 2.76 9.62 11.05
N ARG A 20 4.05 9.59 10.71
CA ARG A 20 4.61 10.51 9.71
C ARG A 20 4.16 10.12 8.31
N GLU A 21 3.90 11.11 7.46
CA GLU A 21 3.61 10.86 6.05
C GLU A 21 4.77 10.14 5.35
N ASN A 22 4.41 9.20 4.47
CA ASN A 22 5.36 8.51 3.61
C ASN A 22 5.87 9.47 2.51
N VAL A 23 7.16 9.39 2.22
CA VAL A 23 7.77 10.09 1.08
C VAL A 23 8.28 9.05 0.09
N ARG A 24 7.82 9.15 -1.15
CA ARG A 24 8.21 8.25 -2.24
C ARG A 24 9.13 8.95 -3.24
N TYR A 25 10.29 8.34 -3.48
CA TYR A 25 11.21 8.72 -4.54
C TYR A 25 11.27 7.59 -5.56
N ILE A 26 11.03 7.91 -6.84
CA ILE A 26 11.10 6.94 -7.95
C ILE A 26 12.32 7.28 -8.79
N THR A 27 13.21 6.32 -8.97
CA THR A 27 14.37 6.43 -9.86
C THR A 27 14.05 5.84 -11.23
N GLY A 28 14.65 6.37 -12.29
CA GLY A 28 14.61 5.77 -13.62
C GLY A 28 15.76 6.26 -14.49
N MET A 29 15.66 6.04 -15.80
CA MET A 29 16.65 6.54 -16.77
C MET A 29 16.10 7.70 -17.62
N ASP A 30 16.92 8.71 -17.87
CA ASP A 30 16.63 9.76 -18.85
C ASP A 30 16.93 9.30 -20.30
N ALA A 31 16.66 10.16 -21.28
CA ALA A 31 16.91 9.85 -22.70
C ALA A 31 18.39 9.66 -23.07
N ALA A 32 19.32 10.09 -22.20
CA ALA A 32 20.76 9.90 -22.37
C ALA A 32 21.27 8.66 -21.60
N GLY A 33 20.39 7.93 -20.91
CA GLY A 33 20.75 6.75 -20.12
C GLY A 33 21.31 7.05 -18.73
N ASN A 34 21.14 8.28 -18.21
CA ASN A 34 21.56 8.61 -16.85
C ASN A 34 20.48 8.24 -15.83
N SER A 35 20.90 7.78 -14.66
CA SER A 35 20.01 7.60 -13.51
C SER A 35 19.50 8.94 -12.98
N VAL A 36 18.18 9.09 -12.89
CA VAL A 36 17.52 10.33 -12.45
C VAL A 36 16.39 10.03 -11.46
N ILE A 37 16.01 11.03 -10.66
CA ILE A 37 14.76 11.01 -9.90
C ILE A 37 13.64 11.46 -10.82
N LEU A 38 12.62 10.62 -10.98
CA LEU A 38 11.43 10.90 -11.75
C LEU A 38 10.36 11.58 -10.89
N ALA A 39 9.38 12.19 -11.56
CA ALA A 39 8.18 12.67 -10.88
C ALA A 39 7.49 11.51 -10.17
N SER A 40 7.14 11.71 -8.90
CA SER A 40 6.29 10.79 -8.15
C SER A 40 4.89 11.40 -8.04
N PRO A 41 3.83 10.70 -8.48
CA PRO A 41 2.46 11.16 -8.27
C PRO A 41 2.16 11.20 -6.76
N SER A 42 1.12 11.92 -6.38
CA SER A 42 0.65 11.94 -4.99
C SER A 42 0.28 10.53 -4.52
N LEU A 43 0.53 10.24 -3.25
CA LEU A 43 0.10 8.99 -2.62
C LEU A 43 -1.43 8.93 -2.52
N ARG A 44 -1.98 7.73 -2.70
CA ARG A 44 -3.40 7.45 -2.55
C ARG A 44 -3.62 6.64 -1.30
N PHE A 45 -4.46 7.18 -0.41
CA PHE A 45 -4.78 6.60 0.89
C PHE A 45 -6.18 5.98 0.83
N HIS A 46 -6.32 4.82 1.46
CA HIS A 46 -7.60 4.14 1.66
C HIS A 46 -7.83 3.95 3.15
N ASP A 47 -8.66 4.82 3.74
CA ASP A 47 -9.11 4.66 5.12
C ASP A 47 -10.02 3.43 5.25
N ARG A 48 -9.78 2.63 6.29
CA ARG A 48 -10.48 1.39 6.62
C ARG A 48 -11.11 1.39 8.01
N GLY A 49 -11.09 2.53 8.71
CA GLY A 49 -11.59 2.66 10.06
C GLY A 49 -10.59 2.10 11.07
N GLY A 50 -9.85 3.02 11.70
CA GLY A 50 -8.79 2.70 12.67
C GLY A 50 -7.45 2.34 12.02
N TYR A 51 -7.41 2.04 10.72
CA TYR A 51 -6.18 1.90 9.95
C TYR A 51 -6.38 2.41 8.51
N ALA A 52 -5.29 2.75 7.84
CA ALA A 52 -5.27 3.15 6.44
C ALA A 52 -4.26 2.32 5.63
N ILE A 53 -4.55 2.11 4.34
CA ILE A 53 -3.62 1.48 3.40
C ILE A 53 -3.26 2.46 2.29
N THR A 54 -1.97 2.56 2.00
CA THR A 54 -1.40 3.44 0.98
C THR A 54 -0.71 2.64 -0.11
N ALA A 55 -1.08 2.86 -1.37
CA ALA A 55 -0.39 2.26 -2.51
C ALA A 55 0.95 2.98 -2.78
N ILE A 56 2.07 2.30 -2.58
CA ILE A 56 3.42 2.88 -2.79
C ILE A 56 3.91 2.60 -4.20
N TYR A 57 3.80 1.39 -4.71
CA TYR A 57 4.27 1.07 -6.06
C TYR A 57 3.67 -0.26 -6.53
N ASN A 58 3.64 -0.51 -7.82
CA ASN A 58 3.26 -1.80 -8.35
C ASN A 58 4.06 -2.22 -9.58
N LEU A 59 4.10 -3.52 -9.79
CA LEU A 59 4.67 -4.16 -10.96
C LEU A 59 3.58 -5.02 -11.61
N GLU A 60 3.47 -4.94 -12.94
CA GLU A 60 2.55 -5.80 -13.70
C GLU A 60 2.94 -7.28 -13.59
N LYS A 61 4.25 -7.55 -13.55
CA LYS A 61 4.80 -8.91 -13.58
C LYS A 61 6.07 -9.04 -12.74
N ILE A 62 6.38 -10.27 -12.37
CA ILE A 62 7.66 -10.70 -11.79
C ILE A 62 8.32 -11.71 -12.76
N PRO A 63 9.62 -11.56 -13.09
CA PRO A 63 10.55 -10.51 -12.65
C PRO A 63 10.20 -9.11 -13.16
N ALA A 64 10.67 -8.09 -12.43
CA ALA A 64 10.53 -6.68 -12.79
C ALA A 64 11.13 -6.39 -14.18
N ASN A 65 10.51 -5.51 -14.95
CA ASN A 65 10.99 -5.00 -16.23
C ASN A 65 11.40 -3.52 -16.14
N ILE A 66 12.67 -3.31 -15.85
CA ILE A 66 13.24 -1.95 -15.76
C ILE A 66 13.67 -1.38 -17.12
N GLU A 67 13.64 -2.18 -18.20
CA GLU A 67 14.05 -1.71 -19.52
C GLU A 67 13.13 -0.58 -20.00
N ASN A 68 13.75 0.51 -20.48
CA ASN A 68 13.04 1.68 -21.02
C ASN A 68 11.97 2.23 -20.07
N ASN A 69 12.17 2.12 -18.75
CA ASN A 69 11.20 2.52 -17.73
C ASN A 69 9.82 1.82 -17.89
N SER A 70 9.78 0.58 -18.37
CA SER A 70 8.52 -0.14 -18.63
C SER A 70 7.66 -0.27 -17.37
N ASP A 71 8.21 -0.72 -16.24
CA ASP A 71 7.47 -0.83 -14.99
C ASP A 71 6.99 0.53 -14.45
N ILE A 72 7.79 1.59 -14.65
CA ILE A 72 7.42 2.94 -14.25
C ILE A 72 6.24 3.43 -15.09
N THR A 73 6.26 3.17 -16.40
CA THR A 73 5.17 3.53 -17.31
C THR A 73 3.87 2.82 -16.90
N TYR A 74 3.95 1.53 -16.57
CA TYR A 74 2.80 0.78 -16.03
C TYR A 74 2.30 1.38 -14.72
N TYR A 75 3.21 1.62 -13.77
CA TYR A 75 2.87 2.20 -12.48
C TYR A 75 2.15 3.54 -12.63
N MET A 76 2.70 4.46 -13.44
CA MET A 76 2.09 5.77 -13.69
C MET A 76 0.70 5.66 -14.33
N ALA A 77 0.53 4.78 -15.31
CA ALA A 77 -0.77 4.54 -15.94
C ALA A 77 -1.81 4.00 -14.93
N SER A 78 -1.39 3.19 -13.96
CA SER A 78 -2.27 2.69 -12.89
C SER A 78 -2.73 3.78 -11.92
N GLN A 79 -2.03 4.92 -11.89
CA GLN A 79 -2.40 6.09 -11.09
C GLN A 79 -3.43 6.97 -11.79
N GLU A 80 -3.82 6.73 -13.04
CA GLU A 80 -4.87 7.56 -13.66
C GLU A 80 -6.25 7.26 -13.07
N PRO A 81 -7.08 8.26 -12.75
CA PRO A 81 -8.46 8.04 -12.35
C PRO A 81 -9.25 7.33 -13.46
N THR A 82 -9.82 6.18 -13.14
CA THR A 82 -10.79 5.44 -13.94
C THR A 82 -12.10 5.38 -13.18
N PRO A 83 -13.27 5.23 -13.83
CA PRO A 83 -14.54 5.06 -13.13
C PRO A 83 -14.53 3.94 -12.08
N ALA A 84 -13.66 2.94 -12.21
CA ALA A 84 -13.48 1.83 -11.28
C ALA A 84 -12.62 2.18 -10.05
N ASN A 85 -11.71 3.15 -10.14
CA ASN A 85 -10.83 3.58 -9.04
C ASN A 85 -11.17 4.98 -8.47
N GLN A 86 -12.09 5.71 -9.12
CA GLN A 86 -12.43 7.10 -8.78
C GLN A 86 -13.46 7.22 -7.64
N TYR A 87 -14.26 6.17 -7.37
CA TYR A 87 -15.40 6.27 -6.44
C TYR A 87 -15.56 5.10 -5.47
N SER A 88 -14.60 4.19 -5.39
CA SER A 88 -14.73 3.04 -4.51
C SER A 88 -13.71 3.12 -3.38
N PRO A 89 -14.13 3.45 -2.14
CA PRO A 89 -13.30 3.21 -0.97
C PRO A 89 -12.89 1.73 -0.84
N THR A 90 -13.48 0.82 -1.63
CA THR A 90 -13.15 -0.61 -1.73
C THR A 90 -12.28 -1.01 -2.94
N SER A 91 -11.94 -0.14 -3.89
CA SER A 91 -11.18 -0.54 -5.11
C SER A 91 -9.68 -0.70 -4.93
N PHE A 92 -9.19 -0.80 -3.70
CA PHE A 92 -7.78 -1.09 -3.47
C PHE A 92 -7.48 -2.54 -3.86
N GLN A 93 -6.71 -2.72 -4.93
CA GLN A 93 -6.21 -4.03 -5.32
C GLN A 93 -5.02 -4.39 -4.45
N LEU A 94 -5.23 -5.26 -3.46
CA LEU A 94 -4.17 -5.75 -2.60
C LEU A 94 -3.20 -6.68 -3.35
N VAL A 95 -3.73 -7.51 -4.26
CA VAL A 95 -2.98 -8.48 -5.05
C VAL A 95 -2.97 -8.10 -6.52
N ILE A 96 -1.79 -8.13 -7.14
CA ILE A 96 -1.61 -7.94 -8.58
C ILE A 96 -1.22 -9.29 -9.19
N PRO A 97 -2.13 -9.94 -9.95
CA PRO A 97 -1.87 -11.27 -10.49
C PRO A 97 -0.61 -11.32 -11.36
N GLY A 98 0.34 -12.17 -10.99
CA GLY A 98 1.62 -12.32 -11.68
C GLY A 98 2.65 -11.22 -11.38
N GLY A 99 2.25 -10.16 -10.69
CA GLY A 99 3.04 -8.98 -10.37
C GLY A 99 3.39 -8.84 -8.90
N ALA A 100 3.77 -7.63 -8.51
CA ALA A 100 4.10 -7.27 -7.13
C ALA A 100 3.37 -5.99 -6.74
N ASN A 101 2.99 -5.89 -5.47
CA ASN A 101 2.38 -4.69 -4.92
C ASN A 101 3.15 -4.24 -3.67
N PHE A 102 3.42 -2.95 -3.58
CA PHE A 102 4.12 -2.32 -2.46
C PHE A 102 3.13 -1.42 -1.75
N VAL A 103 2.85 -1.75 -0.49
CA VAL A 103 1.76 -1.15 0.28
C VAL A 103 2.28 -0.77 1.65
N GLN A 104 1.84 0.39 2.15
CA GLN A 104 2.03 0.78 3.54
C GLN A 104 0.70 0.65 4.27
N GLY A 105 0.72 0.08 5.47
CA GLY A 105 -0.42 0.05 6.37
C GLY A 105 -0.12 0.86 7.61
N ASP A 106 -0.91 1.89 7.87
CA ASP A 106 -0.82 2.72 9.07
C ASP A 106 -1.96 2.32 10.01
N PHE A 107 -1.62 1.60 11.08
CA PHE A 107 -2.60 1.08 12.04
C PHE A 107 -2.62 1.95 13.29
N GLY A 108 -3.78 2.52 13.61
CA GLY A 108 -4.01 3.18 14.88
C GLY A 108 -4.05 2.18 16.05
N PRO A 109 -4.00 2.67 17.30
CA PRO A 109 -4.06 1.82 18.47
C PRO A 109 -5.30 0.92 18.47
N SER A 110 -5.11 -0.37 18.75
CA SER A 110 -6.16 -1.40 18.79
C SER A 110 -6.88 -1.67 17.46
N ALA A 111 -6.43 -1.10 16.35
CA ALA A 111 -6.98 -1.40 15.04
C ALA A 111 -6.57 -2.80 14.57
N CYS A 112 -7.43 -3.44 13.78
CA CYS A 112 -7.18 -4.73 13.16
C CYS A 112 -7.64 -4.75 11.71
N SER A 113 -6.91 -5.47 10.86
CA SER A 113 -7.35 -5.75 9.50
C SER A 113 -8.39 -6.87 9.46
N ALA A 114 -9.17 -6.94 8.39
CA ALA A 114 -10.03 -8.09 8.14
C ALA A 114 -9.20 -9.39 7.98
N TRP A 115 -9.68 -10.49 8.56
CA TRP A 115 -9.11 -11.82 8.33
C TRP A 115 -9.31 -12.22 6.86
N HIS A 116 -8.23 -12.55 6.15
CA HIS A 116 -8.28 -12.92 4.75
C HIS A 116 -7.10 -13.79 4.34
N ARG A 117 -7.18 -14.35 3.14
CA ARG A 117 -6.10 -15.12 2.51
C ARG A 117 -5.90 -14.65 1.08
N THR A 118 -4.65 -14.35 0.73
CA THR A 118 -4.21 -14.02 -0.62
C THR A 118 -3.45 -15.19 -1.24
N LEU A 119 -3.37 -15.21 -2.58
CA LEU A 119 -2.40 -16.04 -3.29
C LEU A 119 -1.18 -15.18 -3.62
N SER A 120 -0.39 -14.88 -2.59
CA SER A 120 0.84 -14.08 -2.66
C SER A 120 1.84 -14.57 -1.62
N VAL A 121 3.07 -14.07 -1.71
CA VAL A 121 4.07 -14.13 -0.63
C VAL A 121 4.34 -12.69 -0.22
N ASP A 122 4.04 -12.36 1.03
CA ASP A 122 4.12 -10.99 1.52
C ASP A 122 5.33 -10.84 2.45
N PHE A 123 6.16 -9.84 2.17
CA PHE A 123 7.28 -9.45 3.03
C PHE A 123 6.82 -8.28 3.89
N VAL A 124 6.55 -8.54 5.17
CA VAL A 124 6.07 -7.51 6.11
C VAL A 124 7.23 -6.97 6.93
N THR A 125 7.35 -5.65 6.99
CA THR A 125 8.32 -4.94 7.82
C THR A 125 7.62 -3.87 8.65
N VAL A 126 7.82 -3.90 9.96
CA VAL A 126 7.32 -2.85 10.86
C VAL A 126 8.32 -1.69 10.86
N VAL A 127 7.86 -0.52 10.40
CA VAL A 127 8.69 0.69 10.30
C VAL A 127 8.66 1.51 11.60
N GLN A 128 7.50 1.59 12.27
CA GLN A 128 7.32 2.27 13.55
C GLN A 128 6.26 1.53 14.37
N GLY A 129 6.49 1.41 15.69
CA GLY A 129 5.59 0.73 16.61
C GLY A 129 5.74 -0.79 16.59
N GLU A 130 4.65 -1.48 16.88
CA GLU A 130 4.56 -2.93 17.00
C GLU A 130 3.24 -3.41 16.39
N LEU A 131 3.23 -4.61 15.83
CA LEU A 131 2.04 -5.23 15.24
C LEU A 131 2.02 -6.72 15.58
N VAL A 132 0.84 -7.24 15.92
CA VAL A 132 0.64 -8.69 16.10
C VAL A 132 0.12 -9.25 14.78
N LEU A 133 0.91 -10.11 14.15
CA LEU A 133 0.48 -10.87 12.98
C LEU A 133 -0.22 -12.14 13.45
N GLU A 134 -1.48 -12.28 13.07
CA GLU A 134 -2.27 -13.49 13.33
C GLU A 134 -2.31 -14.36 12.07
N VAL A 135 -1.98 -15.65 12.21
CA VAL A 135 -1.96 -16.63 11.12
C VAL A 135 -2.68 -17.92 11.50
N GLY A 136 -3.42 -18.51 10.56
CA GLY A 136 -4.17 -19.75 10.79
C GLY A 136 -5.27 -19.96 9.74
N ASP A 137 -6.10 -20.96 9.97
CA ASP A 137 -7.28 -21.20 9.13
C ASP A 137 -8.46 -20.28 9.51
N ASP A 138 -8.57 -19.95 10.80
CA ASP A 138 -9.55 -19.02 11.35
C ASP A 138 -8.97 -18.14 12.46
N CYS A 139 -9.66 -17.02 12.74
CA CYS A 139 -9.27 -16.07 13.78
C CYS A 139 -9.41 -16.63 15.20
N ALA A 140 -10.29 -17.62 15.41
CA ALA A 140 -10.51 -18.20 16.73
C ALA A 140 -9.33 -19.06 17.23
N ASN A 141 -8.56 -19.62 16.30
CA ASN A 141 -7.43 -20.50 16.57
C ASN A 141 -6.10 -19.97 15.99
N ALA A 142 -6.02 -18.65 15.80
CA ALA A 142 -4.86 -18.02 15.20
C ALA A 142 -3.59 -18.21 16.06
N SER A 143 -2.49 -18.55 15.41
CA SER A 143 -1.15 -18.38 15.98
C SER A 143 -0.74 -16.91 15.85
N GLN A 144 -0.11 -16.37 16.88
CA GLN A 144 0.30 -14.97 16.92
C GLN A 144 1.82 -14.84 16.84
N VAL A 145 2.28 -13.91 16.01
CA VAL A 145 3.68 -13.50 15.87
C VAL A 145 3.76 -12.01 16.15
N SER A 146 4.47 -11.62 17.21
CA SER A 146 4.73 -10.21 17.48
C SER A 146 5.82 -9.69 16.54
N LEU A 147 5.52 -8.64 15.80
CA LEU A 147 6.42 -7.94 14.89
C LEU A 147 6.71 -6.56 15.47
N GLN A 148 7.98 -6.20 15.51
CA GLN A 148 8.44 -4.91 16.00
C GLN A 148 9.57 -4.41 15.10
N THR A 149 9.87 -3.12 15.17
CA THR A 149 11.04 -2.56 14.50
C THR A 149 12.29 -3.34 14.90
N GLY A 150 13.16 -3.65 13.94
CA GLY A 150 14.41 -4.36 14.22
C GLY A 150 15.27 -3.59 15.21
N VAL A 151 15.28 -4.04 16.47
CA VAL A 151 16.22 -3.57 17.49
C VAL A 151 17.56 -4.26 17.22
N SER A 152 18.53 -3.49 16.74
CA SER A 152 19.95 -3.86 16.76
C SER A 152 20.54 -3.67 18.15
#